data_AF-U3TZ99-F1
#
_entry.id   AF-U3TZ99-F1
#
_cell.length_a   1.000
_cell.length_b   1.000
_cell.length_c   1.000
_cell.angle_alpha   90.00
_cell.angle_beta   90.00
_cell.angle_gamma   90.00
#
_symmetry.space_group_name_H-M   'P 1'
#
loop_
_entity.id
_entity.type
_entity.pdbx_description
1 polymer ?
#
loop_
_entity_poly.entity_id
_entity_poly.type
_entity_poly.pdbx_seq_one_letter_code
_entity_poly.pdbx_strand_id
1 'polypeptide(L)'
;MYPALADAINQALPQIPLSIRMQIAKRWQLDPHHVLQRNPLALTADEEQWLQNNIHIETTLPLAQAPLSSRTPAEQFRGMAPDVMELITSQTGLNFVAHASHEYPGGRPLPKLFPLEILEPQFEAQPALITRPWLVSHWVIIRNQQPGNIMARDTFPFGSALMLKNSLMES
;
A
#
# COMPACT_ATOMS: atom_id res chain seq x y z
N MET A 1 -33.14 -14.48 -27.70
CA MET A 1 -32.17 -13.64 -26.94
C MET A 1 -32.93 -12.38 -26.53
N TYR A 2 -32.94 -12.02 -25.24
CA TYR A 2 -33.77 -10.94 -24.69
C TYR A 2 -32.92 -9.70 -24.35
N PRO A 3 -32.56 -8.86 -25.35
CA PRO A 3 -31.65 -7.72 -25.16
C PRO A 3 -32.20 -6.71 -24.14
N ALA A 4 -33.51 -6.43 -24.18
CA ALA A 4 -34.15 -5.49 -23.25
C ALA A 4 -34.03 -5.91 -21.77
N LEU A 5 -34.03 -7.23 -21.48
CA LEU A 5 -33.83 -7.73 -20.12
C LEU A 5 -32.38 -7.55 -19.68
N ALA A 6 -31.43 -7.87 -20.56
CA ALA A 6 -30.01 -7.69 -20.27
C ALA A 6 -29.70 -6.20 -20.01
N ASP A 7 -30.25 -5.30 -20.82
CA ASP A 7 -30.09 -3.85 -20.65
C ASP A 7 -30.69 -3.37 -19.33
N ALA A 8 -31.90 -3.80 -18.99
CA ALA A 8 -32.54 -3.45 -17.72
C ALA A 8 -31.72 -3.95 -16.50
N ILE A 9 -31.17 -5.17 -16.58
CA ILE A 9 -30.29 -5.70 -15.54
C ILE A 9 -29.01 -4.87 -15.43
N ASN A 10 -28.37 -4.55 -16.56
CA ASN A 10 -27.13 -3.77 -16.58
C ASN A 10 -27.31 -2.34 -16.06
N GLN A 11 -28.51 -1.75 -16.22
CA GLN A 11 -28.84 -0.45 -15.63
C GLN A 11 -29.10 -0.54 -14.12
N ALA A 12 -29.66 -1.67 -13.64
CA ALA A 12 -29.98 -1.86 -12.23
C ALA A 12 -28.75 -2.22 -11.38
N LEU A 13 -27.82 -3.02 -11.89
CA LEU A 13 -26.65 -3.50 -11.14
C LEU A 13 -25.78 -2.39 -10.52
N PRO A 14 -25.46 -1.28 -11.22
CA PRO A 14 -24.68 -0.17 -10.66
C PRO A 14 -25.40 0.58 -9.53
N GLN A 15 -26.73 0.52 -9.47
CA GLN A 15 -27.54 1.20 -8.46
C GLN A 15 -27.50 0.49 -7.10
N ILE A 16 -26.95 -0.73 -7.03
CA ILE A 16 -26.85 -1.49 -5.78
C ILE A 16 -25.73 -0.89 -4.91
N PRO A 17 -26.03 -0.34 -3.72
CA PRO A 17 -25.03 0.29 -2.87
C PRO A 17 -23.94 -0.68 -2.42
N LEU A 18 -22.73 -0.15 -2.16
CA LEU A 18 -21.60 -0.95 -1.67
C LEU A 18 -21.95 -1.76 -0.41
N SER A 19 -22.69 -1.16 0.52
CA SER A 19 -23.14 -1.83 1.76
C SER A 19 -23.95 -3.10 1.49
N ILE A 20 -24.86 -3.07 0.52
CA ILE A 20 -25.68 -4.23 0.13
C ILE A 20 -24.81 -5.30 -0.54
N ARG A 21 -23.91 -4.91 -1.45
CA ARG A 21 -22.98 -5.85 -2.10
C ARG A 21 -22.05 -6.52 -1.08
N MET A 22 -21.59 -5.78 -0.07
CA MET A 22 -20.80 -6.33 1.04
C MET A 22 -21.61 -7.30 1.90
N GLN A 23 -22.87 -6.98 2.21
CA GLN A 23 -23.75 -7.87 2.96
C GLN A 23 -24.01 -9.18 2.17
N ILE A 24 -24.20 -9.09 0.86
CA ILE A 24 -24.33 -10.24 -0.02
C ILE A 24 -23.05 -11.08 0.05
N ALA A 25 -21.86 -10.51 -0.22
CA ALA A 25 -20.60 -11.24 -0.17
C ALA A 25 -20.37 -11.95 1.18
N LYS A 26 -20.61 -11.24 2.28
CA LYS A 26 -20.52 -11.81 3.63
C LYS A 26 -21.47 -12.99 3.82
N ARG A 27 -22.73 -12.87 3.36
CA ARG A 27 -23.74 -13.95 3.45
C ARG A 27 -23.32 -15.20 2.69
N TRP A 28 -22.66 -15.02 1.54
CA TRP A 28 -22.20 -16.11 0.69
C TRP A 28 -20.78 -16.60 1.01
N GLN A 29 -20.17 -16.12 2.10
CA GLN A 29 -18.78 -16.42 2.48
C GLN A 29 -17.77 -16.12 1.35
N LEU A 30 -18.09 -15.14 0.51
CA LEU A 30 -17.17 -14.62 -0.50
C LEU A 30 -16.19 -13.67 0.17
N ASP A 31 -14.96 -13.62 -0.36
CA ASP A 31 -13.96 -12.66 0.09
C ASP A 31 -14.45 -11.22 -0.23
N PRO A 32 -14.68 -10.37 0.80
CA PRO A 32 -15.13 -8.99 0.63
C PRO A 32 -14.13 -8.12 -0.13
N HIS A 33 -12.84 -8.50 -0.17
CA HIS A 33 -11.82 -7.76 -0.90
C HIS A 33 -12.17 -7.62 -2.39
N HIS A 34 -12.75 -8.65 -3.01
CA HIS A 34 -13.19 -8.58 -4.41
C HIS A 34 -14.31 -7.57 -4.65
N VAL A 35 -15.21 -7.37 -3.67
CA VAL A 35 -16.30 -6.38 -3.80
C VAL A 35 -15.75 -4.97 -3.67
N LEU A 36 -14.79 -4.77 -2.77
CA LEU A 36 -14.11 -3.48 -2.58
C LEU A 36 -13.23 -3.12 -3.77
N GLN A 37 -12.50 -4.09 -4.32
CA GLN A 37 -11.65 -3.91 -5.51
C GLN A 37 -12.43 -3.60 -6.78
N ARG A 38 -13.71 -3.98 -6.86
CA ARG A 38 -14.57 -3.69 -8.02
C ARG A 38 -15.48 -2.49 -7.80
N ASN A 39 -15.35 -1.81 -6.66
CA ASN A 39 -16.13 -0.62 -6.39
C ASN A 39 -15.53 0.56 -7.18
N PRO A 40 -16.31 1.24 -8.03
CA PRO A 40 -15.80 2.41 -8.73
C PRO A 40 -15.32 3.46 -7.73
N LEU A 41 -14.21 4.10 -8.07
CA LEU A 41 -13.69 5.23 -7.31
C LEU A 41 -14.66 6.40 -7.42
N ALA A 42 -14.98 7.04 -6.30
CA ALA A 42 -15.82 8.23 -6.27
C ALA A 42 -14.97 9.47 -6.58
N LEU A 43 -14.46 9.55 -7.82
CA LEU A 43 -13.62 10.64 -8.29
C LEU A 43 -14.48 11.85 -8.70
N THR A 44 -13.93 13.02 -8.47
CA THR A 44 -14.41 14.28 -9.04
C THR A 44 -14.00 14.36 -10.52
N ALA A 45 -14.69 15.22 -11.29
CA ALA A 45 -14.36 15.43 -12.71
C ALA A 45 -12.90 15.86 -12.92
N ASP A 46 -12.37 16.71 -12.02
CA ASP A 46 -10.98 17.17 -12.08
C ASP A 46 -9.99 16.02 -11.82
N GLU A 47 -10.31 15.10 -10.91
CA GLU A 47 -9.47 13.92 -10.62
C GLU A 47 -9.50 12.91 -11.77
N GLU A 48 -10.66 12.67 -12.38
CA GLU A 48 -10.77 11.83 -13.58
C GLU A 48 -9.94 12.40 -14.73
N GLN A 49 -10.05 13.70 -14.98
CA GLN A 49 -9.25 14.39 -16.00
C GLN A 49 -7.76 14.34 -15.64
N TRP A 50 -7.40 14.48 -14.37
CA TRP A 50 -6.01 14.34 -13.94
C TRP A 50 -5.48 12.94 -14.23
N LEU A 51 -6.23 11.88 -13.90
CA LEU A 51 -5.82 10.49 -14.19
C LEU A 51 -5.60 10.28 -15.68
N GLN A 52 -6.52 10.75 -16.53
CA GLN A 52 -6.39 10.62 -17.99
C GLN A 52 -5.13 11.28 -18.55
N ASN A 53 -4.67 12.37 -17.93
CA ASN A 53 -3.46 13.09 -18.34
C ASN A 53 -2.18 12.58 -17.69
N ASN A 54 -2.27 11.79 -16.61
CA ASN A 54 -1.14 11.38 -15.77
C ASN A 54 -1.11 9.85 -15.56
N ILE A 55 -1.22 9.09 -16.65
CA ILE A 55 -1.23 7.61 -16.58
C ILE A 55 0.12 7.05 -16.10
N HIS A 56 1.25 7.71 -16.39
CA HIS A 56 2.57 7.22 -16.03
C HIS A 56 3.10 7.94 -14.79
N ILE A 57 3.37 7.18 -13.72
CA ILE A 57 3.88 7.69 -12.46
C ILE A 57 5.26 7.06 -12.18
N GLU A 58 6.31 7.87 -12.26
CA GLU A 58 7.64 7.45 -11.82
C GLU A 58 7.70 7.47 -10.28
N THR A 59 8.33 6.44 -9.71
CA THR A 59 8.51 6.30 -8.25
C THR A 59 9.88 5.72 -7.94
N THR A 60 10.32 5.82 -6.68
CA THR A 60 11.52 5.13 -6.21
C THR A 60 11.20 4.04 -5.20
N LEU A 61 11.91 2.92 -5.28
CA LEU A 61 11.79 1.80 -4.34
C LEU A 61 13.18 1.35 -3.84
N PRO A 62 13.30 0.97 -2.56
CA PRO A 62 14.53 0.37 -2.02
C PRO A 62 14.86 -0.97 -2.68
N LEU A 63 16.16 -1.23 -2.88
CA LEU A 63 16.67 -2.45 -3.50
C LEU A 63 16.79 -3.65 -2.56
N ALA A 64 16.97 -3.40 -1.26
CA ALA A 64 17.33 -4.43 -0.28
C ALA A 64 16.59 -4.23 1.06
N GLN A 65 15.26 -4.11 1.01
CA GLN A 65 14.40 -3.90 2.18
C GLN A 65 13.24 -4.91 2.20
N ALA A 66 13.54 -6.20 2.06
CA ALA A 66 12.53 -7.24 2.22
C ALA A 66 11.97 -7.24 3.66
N PRO A 67 10.66 -7.54 3.86
CA PRO A 67 9.67 -7.94 2.85
C PRO A 67 8.95 -6.77 2.14
N LEU A 68 9.36 -5.52 2.37
CA LEU A 68 8.69 -4.33 1.83
C LEU A 68 9.00 -4.11 0.34
N SER A 69 10.27 -4.05 0.00
CA SER A 69 10.74 -3.94 -1.37
C SER A 69 12.15 -4.51 -1.50
N SER A 70 12.34 -5.35 -2.49
CA SER A 70 13.64 -5.91 -2.86
C SER A 70 13.72 -6.09 -4.36
N ARG A 71 14.91 -5.99 -4.93
CA ARG A 71 15.10 -6.30 -6.34
C ARG A 71 15.49 -7.77 -6.49
N THR A 72 14.78 -8.46 -7.37
CA THR A 72 15.11 -9.83 -7.76
C THR A 72 16.32 -9.85 -8.70
N PRO A 73 17.00 -11.01 -8.87
CA PRO A 73 18.09 -11.14 -9.85
C PRO A 73 17.66 -10.86 -11.30
N ALA A 74 16.36 -10.87 -11.59
CA ALA A 74 15.79 -10.52 -12.88
C ALA A 74 15.47 -9.02 -13.02
N GLU A 75 16.09 -8.16 -12.20
CA GLU A 75 15.93 -6.70 -12.18
C GLU A 75 14.51 -6.19 -11.86
N GLN A 76 13.61 -7.05 -11.38
CA GLN A 76 12.24 -6.69 -11.00
C GLN A 76 12.11 -6.43 -9.51
N PHE A 77 11.34 -5.41 -9.13
CA PHE A 77 10.97 -5.18 -7.73
C PHE A 77 9.94 -6.21 -7.24
N ARG A 78 10.11 -6.68 -6.00
CA ARG A 78 9.19 -7.59 -5.30
C ARG A 78 9.05 -7.17 -3.83
N GLY A 79 7.84 -7.32 -3.29
CA GLY A 79 7.53 -7.12 -1.88
C GLY A 79 6.17 -6.44 -1.73
N MET A 80 5.82 -6.07 -0.52
CA MET A 80 4.51 -5.46 -0.26
C MET A 80 4.32 -4.09 -0.95
N ALA A 81 5.38 -3.30 -1.10
CA ALA A 81 5.29 -1.98 -1.74
C ALA A 81 4.89 -2.07 -3.24
N PRO A 82 5.56 -2.88 -4.09
CA PRO A 82 5.10 -3.06 -5.47
C PRO A 82 3.72 -3.74 -5.55
N ASP A 83 3.36 -4.64 -4.62
CA ASP A 83 2.02 -5.23 -4.58
C ASP A 83 0.93 -4.16 -4.33
N VAL A 84 1.20 -3.18 -3.46
CA VAL A 84 0.31 -2.04 -3.25
C VAL A 84 0.22 -1.14 -4.49
N MET A 85 1.33 -0.93 -5.20
CA MET A 85 1.30 -0.18 -6.46
C MET A 85 0.45 -0.90 -7.51
N GLU A 86 0.56 -2.23 -7.62
CA GLU A 86 -0.27 -3.03 -8.52
C GLU A 86 -1.76 -2.94 -8.16
N LEU A 87 -2.09 -2.92 -6.87
CA LEU A 87 -3.46 -2.69 -6.41
C LEU A 87 -3.97 -1.30 -6.85
N ILE A 88 -3.15 -0.25 -6.69
CA ILE A 88 -3.51 1.10 -7.13
C ILE A 88 -3.68 1.14 -8.65
N THR A 89 -2.77 0.52 -9.41
CA THR A 89 -2.87 0.33 -10.86
C THR A 89 -4.20 -0.31 -11.25
N SER A 90 -4.59 -1.40 -10.58
CA SER A 90 -5.84 -2.12 -10.90
C SER A 90 -7.10 -1.28 -10.68
N GLN A 91 -7.05 -0.33 -9.74
CA GLN A 91 -8.18 0.51 -9.35
C GLN A 91 -8.27 1.82 -10.14
N THR A 92 -7.13 2.37 -10.56
CA THR A 92 -7.03 3.72 -11.14
C THR A 92 -6.63 3.73 -12.61
N GLY A 93 -6.05 2.64 -13.11
CA GLY A 93 -5.40 2.60 -14.43
C GLY A 93 -4.03 3.28 -14.48
N LEU A 94 -3.53 3.82 -13.37
CA LEU A 94 -2.17 4.36 -13.28
C LEU A 94 -1.13 3.27 -13.54
N ASN A 95 -0.02 3.64 -14.14
CA ASN A 95 1.10 2.76 -14.42
C ASN A 95 2.35 3.28 -13.71
N PHE A 96 2.77 2.54 -12.68
CA PHE A 96 3.94 2.89 -11.88
C PHE A 96 5.23 2.36 -12.51
N VAL A 97 6.20 3.25 -12.70
CA VAL A 97 7.56 2.89 -13.10
C VAL A 97 8.47 3.12 -11.91
N ALA A 98 8.89 2.02 -11.28
CA ALA A 98 9.77 2.07 -10.12
C ALA A 98 11.25 2.06 -10.52
N HIS A 99 12.00 2.98 -9.91
CA HIS A 99 13.45 3.10 -10.07
C HIS A 99 14.18 2.85 -8.75
N ALA A 100 15.42 2.36 -8.82
CA ALA A 100 16.30 2.45 -7.67
C ALA A 100 16.62 3.91 -7.36
N SER A 101 16.86 4.26 -6.10
CA SER A 101 17.19 5.65 -5.73
C SER A 101 18.41 6.20 -6.48
N HIS A 102 19.38 5.35 -6.83
CA HIS A 102 20.57 5.76 -7.60
C HIS A 102 20.32 5.85 -9.13
N GLU A 103 19.22 5.27 -9.64
CA GLU A 103 18.85 5.33 -11.06
C GLU A 103 18.11 6.61 -11.39
N TYR A 104 17.49 7.24 -10.40
CA TYR A 104 16.77 8.48 -10.60
C TYR A 104 17.78 9.62 -10.83
N PRO A 105 17.82 10.25 -12.02
CA PRO A 105 18.84 11.22 -12.40
C PRO A 105 18.78 12.55 -11.61
N GLY A 106 17.83 12.70 -10.70
CA GLY A 106 17.57 13.94 -9.98
C GLY A 106 16.75 14.91 -10.84
N GLY A 107 15.83 15.62 -10.21
CA GLY A 107 14.89 16.49 -10.91
C GLY A 107 13.68 16.80 -10.05
N ARG A 108 12.49 16.44 -10.53
CA ARG A 108 11.24 16.61 -9.78
C ARG A 108 11.17 15.58 -8.63
N PRO A 109 10.74 15.95 -7.42
CA PRO A 109 10.48 14.96 -6.40
C PRO A 109 9.45 13.93 -6.91
N LEU A 110 9.86 12.67 -6.95
CA LEU A 110 8.96 11.56 -7.27
C LEU A 110 8.14 11.19 -6.03
N PRO A 111 6.88 10.74 -6.21
CA PRO A 111 6.17 10.06 -5.15
C PRO A 111 7.02 8.87 -4.67
N LYS A 112 6.94 8.60 -3.38
CA LYS A 112 7.61 7.47 -2.74
C LYS A 112 6.57 6.68 -1.96
N LEU A 113 6.77 5.37 -1.90
CA LEU A 113 5.89 4.47 -1.18
C LEU A 113 6.72 3.74 -0.12
N PHE A 114 6.49 4.10 1.15
CA PHE A 114 7.18 3.54 2.30
C PHE A 114 6.20 3.33 3.46
N PRO A 115 6.48 2.43 4.42
CA PRO A 115 5.71 2.31 5.64
C PRO A 115 5.78 3.59 6.46
N LEU A 116 4.71 3.92 7.18
CA LEU A 116 4.63 5.13 8.00
C LEU A 116 5.73 5.14 9.08
N GLU A 117 6.15 3.96 9.54
CA GLU A 117 7.21 3.79 10.53
C GLU A 117 8.58 4.25 10.02
N ILE A 118 8.76 4.46 8.71
CA ILE A 118 10.01 4.96 8.10
C ILE A 118 9.75 6.36 7.49
N LEU A 119 8.75 7.09 7.98
CA LEU A 119 8.44 8.41 7.45
C LEU A 119 9.60 9.37 7.71
N GLU A 120 10.23 9.81 6.62
CA GLU A 120 11.35 10.75 6.70
C GLU A 120 10.83 12.13 7.15
N PRO A 121 11.55 12.89 8.01
CA PRO A 121 11.07 14.17 8.56
C PRO A 121 10.63 15.19 7.50
N GLN A 122 11.22 15.15 6.29
CA GLN A 122 10.79 16.01 5.17
C GLN A 122 9.30 15.84 4.79
N PHE A 123 8.70 14.68 5.06
CA PHE A 123 7.29 14.43 4.76
C PHE A 123 6.38 14.93 5.89
N GLU A 124 6.84 14.96 7.14
CA GLU A 124 6.07 15.51 8.26
C GLU A 124 5.72 16.98 8.07
N ALA A 125 6.58 17.72 7.35
CA ALA A 125 6.34 19.13 7.03
C ALA A 125 5.14 19.34 6.09
N GLN A 126 4.68 18.31 5.37
CA GLN A 126 3.61 18.39 4.38
C GLN A 126 2.62 17.22 4.53
N PRO A 127 1.88 17.16 5.65
CA PRO A 127 1.01 16.02 5.97
C PRO A 127 -0.13 15.83 4.95
N ALA A 128 -0.52 16.89 4.26
CA ALA A 128 -1.53 16.84 3.19
C ALA A 128 -1.08 16.04 1.96
N LEU A 129 0.24 15.79 1.79
CA LEU A 129 0.79 14.97 0.71
C LEU A 129 1.03 13.51 1.12
N ILE A 130 0.65 13.14 2.35
CA ILE A 130 0.80 11.78 2.87
C ILE A 130 -0.53 11.05 2.71
N THR A 131 -0.47 9.85 2.12
CA THR A 131 -1.63 8.96 2.01
C THR A 131 -1.95 8.31 3.36
N ARG A 132 -3.10 7.63 3.45
CA ARG A 132 -3.36 6.79 4.62
C ARG A 132 -2.31 5.67 4.70
N PRO A 133 -1.88 5.27 5.91
CA PRO A 133 -0.94 4.17 6.06
C PRO A 133 -1.52 2.90 5.44
N TRP A 134 -0.71 2.24 4.61
CA TRP A 134 -1.05 0.99 3.94
C TRP A 134 -0.47 -0.23 4.67
N LEU A 135 0.48 0.00 5.57
CA LEU A 135 1.05 -1.00 6.47
C LEU A 135 1.01 -0.45 7.89
N VAL A 136 0.56 -1.30 8.82
CA VAL A 136 0.68 -1.07 10.26
C VAL A 136 1.38 -2.29 10.83
N SER A 137 2.60 -2.11 11.31
CA SER A 137 3.42 -3.17 11.85
C SER A 137 3.54 -3.09 13.37
N HIS A 138 3.75 -4.22 14.02
CA HIS A 138 4.02 -4.28 15.45
C HIS A 138 5.52 -4.48 15.69
N TRP A 139 6.08 -3.75 16.64
CA TRP A 139 7.46 -3.96 17.07
C TRP A 139 7.58 -5.31 17.79
N VAL A 140 8.54 -6.13 17.36
CA VAL A 140 8.83 -7.43 17.96
C VAL A 140 10.32 -7.55 18.25
N ILE A 141 10.66 -8.29 19.30
CA ILE A 141 12.04 -8.60 19.64
C ILE A 141 12.41 -9.92 18.97
N ILE A 142 13.41 -9.88 18.09
CA ILE A 142 13.96 -11.08 17.45
C ILE A 142 15.23 -11.48 18.22
N ARG A 143 15.34 -12.77 18.55
CA ARG A 143 16.49 -13.35 19.25
C ARG A 143 16.99 -14.59 18.52
N ASN A 144 18.30 -14.82 18.58
CA ASN A 144 18.95 -15.96 17.93
C ASN A 144 18.93 -17.26 18.76
N GLN A 145 18.36 -17.24 19.96
CA GLN A 145 18.26 -18.39 20.89
C GLN A 145 16.87 -18.44 21.52
N GLN A 146 16.43 -19.55 22.12
CA GLN A 146 15.15 -19.61 22.83
C GLN A 146 15.25 -19.04 24.26
N PRO A 147 14.26 -18.30 24.78
CA PRO A 147 14.25 -17.84 26.17
C PRO A 147 14.12 -18.99 27.14
N GLY A 148 14.97 -19.04 28.17
CA GLY A 148 14.75 -19.91 29.33
C GLY A 148 13.58 -19.45 30.22
N ASN A 149 13.24 -18.16 30.20
CA ASN A 149 12.06 -17.60 30.87
C ASN A 149 11.61 -16.31 30.15
N ILE A 150 10.31 -16.16 29.88
CA ILE A 150 9.73 -14.94 29.29
C ILE A 150 9.09 -14.16 30.44
N MET A 151 9.84 -13.23 31.03
CA MET A 151 9.26 -12.29 32.01
C MET A 151 8.81 -11.04 31.28
N ALA A 152 7.50 -10.96 31.01
CA ALA A 152 6.88 -9.73 30.57
C ALA A 152 6.51 -8.90 31.81
N ARG A 153 7.35 -7.91 32.17
CA ARG A 153 6.86 -6.52 32.34
C ARG A 153 7.90 -5.45 32.65
N ASP A 154 9.03 -5.70 33.34
CA ASP A 154 9.68 -4.54 34.00
C ASP A 154 11.15 -4.27 33.71
N THR A 155 11.86 -5.10 32.94
CA THR A 155 13.24 -4.76 32.53
C THR A 155 13.62 -5.59 31.32
N PHE A 156 14.20 -4.99 30.27
CA PHE A 156 14.85 -5.74 29.19
C PHE A 156 16.03 -6.52 29.81
N PRO A 157 15.93 -7.84 30.04
CA PRO A 157 16.92 -8.57 30.83
C PRO A 157 18.08 -9.09 29.96
N PHE A 158 18.27 -8.53 28.77
CA PHE A 158 19.29 -8.94 27.81
C PHE A 158 20.23 -7.77 27.49
N GLY A 159 21.44 -8.08 27.04
CA GLY A 159 22.52 -7.12 26.75
C GLY A 159 22.22 -6.16 25.58
N SER A 160 23.20 -5.92 24.70
CA SER A 160 23.06 -4.92 23.63
C SER A 160 21.95 -5.27 22.63
N ALA A 161 21.00 -4.35 22.44
CA ALA A 161 20.03 -4.39 21.34
C ALA A 161 20.56 -3.58 20.15
N LEU A 162 20.47 -4.14 18.95
CA LEU A 162 20.66 -3.38 17.72
C LEU A 162 19.30 -2.85 17.29
N MET A 163 19.21 -1.54 17.16
CA MET A 163 18.03 -0.84 16.71
C MET A 163 18.40 -0.05 15.47
N LEU A 164 17.61 -0.21 14.39
CA LEU A 164 17.75 0.65 13.23
C LEU A 164 17.34 2.06 13.66
N LYS A 165 18.26 3.02 13.51
CA LYS A 165 18.00 4.42 13.85
C LYS A 165 16.77 4.90 13.07
N ASN A 166 15.74 5.30 13.80
CA ASN A 166 14.49 5.81 13.26
C ASN A 166 14.20 7.16 13.93
N SER A 167 13.94 8.20 13.14
CA SER A 167 13.67 9.56 13.62
C SER A 167 12.41 9.67 14.49
N LEU A 168 11.50 8.69 14.40
CA LEU A 168 10.27 8.63 15.21
C LEU A 168 10.46 7.98 16.59
N MET A 169 11.68 7.56 16.95
CA MET A 169 12.01 6.93 18.24
C MET A 169 13.03 7.75 19.05
N GLU A 170 13.07 9.07 18.86
CA GLU A 170 13.65 9.97 19.85
C GLU A 170 12.68 10.00 21.06
N SER A 171 13.16 9.53 22.21
CA SER A 171 12.48 9.61 23.51
C SER A 171 12.71 10.96 24.18
#